data_AF-A0A453LG33-F1
#
_entry.id   AF-A0A453LG33-F1
#
_cell.length_a   1.000
_cell.length_b   1.000
_cell.length_c   1.000
_cell.angle_alpha   90.00
_cell.angle_beta   90.00
_cell.angle_gamma   90.00
#
_symmetry.space_group_name_H-M   'P 1'
#
loop_
_entity.id
_entity.type
_entity.pdbx_description
1 polymer ?
#
loop_
_entity_poly.entity_id
_entity_poly.type
_entity_poly.pdbx_seq_one_letter_code
_entity_poly.pdbx_strand_id
1 'polypeptide(L)'
;FFAYLDRLFRIVRPRRLLYLAVDGVAPMSKMTKLRQTYFKTAKYRADSEAEAILLTEIFRAQGKEVMPRDTYELENPVVKMPGTEFMEKISAALEYFIRERLNTDPEWKDIKVILSDANVPGEGEHKIMSFIRAQRSMENYDPNTRHCLHGHDADLIMLALASHEVHISILREFDNPNGRIPARFYQFVDIWILREYLELEMKTPGCKQDTERLIDDFIFICFLTGNDFIPQIPSLEINEFAVDLLIEVYKTTFNKMGGYMVNTDKIKDKYGAYLEVSRLEKFFHELSLCEEKILLKRYELQEKLLRKIQSEAAVKEWAKGEDRGEKKTSFAQQFFYPVETSLERKSDDVVRKNTRELWRTVSDIFCNKDDLFKNGACKQDKIRPGWKSRFYREKFGAETSKEVGRLQTEMVVVSLVSSCKWSLMRLAMGNLD
;
A
#
# COMPACT_ATOMS: atom_id res chain seq x y z
N PHE A 1 -20.34 -9.17 -2.46
CA PHE A 1 -19.15 -9.69 -3.16
C PHE A 1 -19.48 -10.21 -4.57
N PHE A 2 -20.39 -11.16 -4.77
CA PHE A 2 -20.69 -11.68 -6.12
C PHE A 2 -21.24 -10.65 -7.11
N ALA A 3 -22.21 -9.82 -6.69
CA ALA A 3 -22.71 -8.70 -7.52
C ALA A 3 -21.61 -7.68 -7.91
N TYR A 4 -20.54 -7.63 -7.12
CA TYR A 4 -19.38 -6.80 -7.39
C TYR A 4 -18.49 -7.43 -8.47
N LEU A 5 -18.24 -8.74 -8.41
CA LEU A 5 -17.56 -9.47 -9.48
C LEU A 5 -18.32 -9.37 -10.81
N ASP A 6 -19.66 -9.52 -10.80
CA ASP A 6 -20.49 -9.32 -11.99
C ASP A 6 -20.35 -7.92 -12.59
N ARG A 7 -20.25 -6.90 -11.72
CA ARG A 7 -20.04 -5.51 -12.16
C ARG A 7 -18.68 -5.35 -12.83
N LEU A 8 -17.61 -5.85 -12.23
CA LEU A 8 -16.26 -5.81 -12.82
C LEU A 8 -16.22 -6.55 -14.16
N PHE A 9 -16.85 -7.73 -14.22
CA PHE A 9 -16.95 -8.52 -15.43
C PHE A 9 -17.62 -7.74 -16.57
N ARG A 10 -18.75 -7.07 -16.30
CA ARG A 10 -19.47 -6.26 -17.30
C ARG A 10 -18.73 -4.99 -17.73
N ILE A 11 -17.88 -4.43 -16.86
CA ILE A 11 -17.02 -3.28 -17.18
C ILE A 11 -15.88 -3.71 -18.11
N VAL A 12 -15.16 -4.79 -17.75
CA VAL A 12 -13.94 -5.22 -18.45
C VAL A 12 -14.27 -6.04 -19.71
N ARG A 13 -15.31 -6.88 -19.66
CA ARG A 13 -15.75 -7.80 -20.73
C ARG A 13 -14.61 -8.66 -21.29
N PRO A 14 -13.97 -9.50 -20.46
CA PRO A 14 -12.89 -10.36 -20.91
C PRO A 14 -13.36 -11.30 -22.04
N ARG A 15 -12.49 -11.54 -23.02
CA ARG A 15 -12.82 -12.33 -24.23
C ARG A 15 -12.18 -13.71 -24.29
N ARG A 16 -11.20 -13.98 -23.43
CA ARG A 16 -10.41 -15.23 -23.46
C ARG A 16 -10.33 -15.87 -22.09
N LEU A 17 -9.98 -15.08 -21.08
CA LEU A 17 -9.64 -15.60 -19.75
C LEU A 17 -10.13 -14.65 -18.66
N LEU A 18 -10.75 -15.22 -17.61
CA LEU A 18 -10.94 -14.60 -16.31
C LEU A 18 -10.10 -15.38 -15.29
N TYR A 19 -9.08 -14.74 -14.71
CA TYR A 19 -8.28 -15.33 -13.64
C TYR A 19 -8.68 -14.70 -12.31
N LEU A 20 -9.17 -15.51 -11.37
CA LEU A 20 -9.54 -15.09 -10.02
C LEU A 20 -8.50 -15.62 -9.04
N ALA A 21 -7.77 -14.71 -8.39
CA ALA A 21 -6.75 -15.05 -7.40
C ALA A 21 -7.19 -14.59 -6.01
N VAL A 22 -7.24 -15.54 -5.08
CA VAL A 22 -7.45 -15.30 -3.66
C VAL A 22 -6.11 -15.46 -2.94
N ASP A 23 -5.81 -14.63 -1.94
CA ASP A 23 -4.57 -14.75 -1.17
C ASP A 23 -4.49 -16.10 -0.45
N GLY A 24 -3.39 -16.81 -0.70
CA GLY A 24 -3.01 -18.01 0.05
C GLY A 24 -1.90 -17.73 1.05
N VAL A 25 -1.18 -18.78 1.46
CA VAL A 25 -0.05 -18.64 2.40
C VAL A 25 1.06 -17.80 1.77
N ALA A 26 1.33 -16.63 2.34
CA ALA A 26 2.34 -15.69 1.89
C ALA A 26 3.75 -16.10 2.38
N PRO A 27 4.84 -15.62 1.73
CA PRO A 27 6.20 -15.89 2.20
C PRO A 27 6.49 -15.27 3.57
N MET A 28 7.51 -15.80 4.26
CA MET A 28 7.89 -15.39 5.63
C MET A 28 8.12 -13.88 5.80
N SER A 29 8.68 -13.22 4.79
CA SER A 29 8.91 -11.78 4.79
C SER A 29 7.60 -10.99 4.88
N LYS A 30 6.57 -11.39 4.13
CA LYS A 30 5.22 -10.83 4.20
C LYS A 30 4.52 -11.23 5.51
N MET A 31 4.66 -12.48 5.97
CA MET A 31 4.05 -12.95 7.21
C MET A 31 4.45 -12.12 8.43
N THR A 32 5.72 -11.67 8.49
CA THR A 32 6.20 -10.80 9.58
C THR A 32 5.46 -9.45 9.59
N LYS A 33 5.25 -8.85 8.41
CA LYS A 33 4.47 -7.61 8.26
C LYS A 33 2.99 -7.83 8.61
N LEU A 34 2.38 -8.88 8.08
CA LEU A 34 0.99 -9.25 8.40
C LEU A 34 0.81 -9.43 9.91
N ARG A 35 1.70 -10.17 10.57
CA ARG A 35 1.71 -10.34 12.03
C ARG A 35 1.71 -8.99 12.74
N GLN A 36 2.63 -8.10 12.40
CA GLN A 36 2.69 -6.77 13.03
C GLN A 36 1.40 -5.98 12.83
N THR A 37 0.83 -6.01 11.61
CA THR A 37 -0.44 -5.37 11.29
C THR A 37 -1.57 -5.93 12.16
N TYR A 38 -1.74 -7.25 12.22
CA TYR A 38 -2.80 -7.87 13.03
C TYR A 38 -2.65 -7.59 14.52
N PHE A 39 -1.43 -7.62 15.06
CA PHE A 39 -1.19 -7.26 16.46
C PHE A 39 -1.59 -5.80 16.74
N LYS A 40 -1.25 -4.87 15.84
CA LYS A 40 -1.67 -3.46 15.96
C LYS A 40 -3.18 -3.31 15.84
N THR A 41 -3.80 -3.97 14.87
CA THR A 41 -5.26 -3.91 14.66
C THR A 41 -6.01 -4.49 15.85
N ALA A 42 -5.57 -5.62 16.40
CA ALA A 42 -6.18 -6.24 17.58
C ALA A 42 -6.09 -5.31 18.80
N LYS A 43 -4.93 -4.69 19.02
CA LYS A 43 -4.75 -3.70 20.10
C LYS A 43 -5.65 -2.48 19.88
N TYR A 44 -5.61 -1.89 18.70
CA TYR A 44 -6.45 -0.73 18.35
C TYR A 44 -7.94 -1.04 18.56
N ARG A 45 -8.38 -2.25 18.21
CA ARG A 45 -9.75 -2.69 18.41
C ARG A 45 -10.11 -2.79 19.89
N ALA A 46 -9.26 -3.40 20.70
CA ALA A 46 -9.47 -3.49 22.15
C ALA A 46 -9.52 -2.09 22.80
N ASP A 47 -8.60 -1.20 22.43
CA ASP A 47 -8.55 0.17 22.94
C ASP A 47 -9.80 0.97 22.48
N SER A 48 -10.23 0.79 21.22
CA SER A 48 -11.44 1.42 20.66
C SER A 48 -12.72 0.91 21.31
N GLU A 49 -12.80 -0.39 21.61
CA GLU A 49 -13.92 -0.98 22.33
C GLU A 49 -14.01 -0.43 23.76
N ALA A 50 -12.89 -0.29 24.47
CA ALA A 50 -12.85 0.32 25.80
C ALA A 50 -13.31 1.78 25.78
N GLU A 51 -12.85 2.58 24.81
CA GLU A 51 -13.28 3.97 24.64
C GLU A 51 -14.77 4.06 24.27
N ALA A 52 -15.28 3.15 23.43
CA ALA A 52 -16.68 3.10 23.06
C ALA A 52 -17.61 2.81 24.25
N ILE A 53 -17.17 1.99 25.22
CA ILE A 53 -17.92 1.72 26.46
C ILE A 53 -18.07 3.01 27.28
N LEU A 54 -16.97 3.73 27.50
CA LEU A 54 -16.98 5.00 28.25
C LEU A 54 -17.86 6.05 27.56
N LEU A 55 -17.70 6.22 26.24
CA LEU A 55 -18.51 7.16 25.47
C LEU A 55 -19.99 6.78 25.43
N THR A 56 -20.32 5.49 25.50
CA THR A 56 -21.71 5.02 25.56
C THR A 56 -22.40 5.53 26.81
N GLU A 57 -21.73 5.53 27.96
CA GLU A 57 -22.27 6.09 29.21
C GLU A 57 -22.51 7.59 29.10
N ILE A 58 -21.57 8.31 28.47
CA ILE A 58 -21.69 9.76 28.21
C ILE A 58 -22.87 10.06 27.28
N PHE A 59 -23.02 9.30 26.20
CA PHE A 59 -24.14 9.47 25.26
C PHE A 59 -25.48 9.20 25.95
N ARG A 60 -25.57 8.16 26.78
CA ARG A 60 -26.77 7.87 27.58
C ARG A 60 -27.09 9.00 28.55
N ALA A 61 -26.10 9.56 29.24
CA ALA A 61 -26.28 10.72 30.12
C ALA A 61 -26.77 11.97 29.35
N GLN A 62 -26.43 12.11 28.07
CA GLN A 62 -26.91 13.16 27.18
C GLN A 62 -28.29 12.86 26.56
N GLY A 63 -28.95 11.76 26.95
CA GLY A 63 -30.23 11.32 26.37
C GLY A 63 -30.12 10.74 24.96
N LYS A 64 -28.91 10.41 24.50
CA LYS A 64 -28.67 9.73 23.21
C LYS A 64 -28.58 8.23 23.44
N GLU A 65 -29.63 7.52 23.07
CA GLU A 65 -29.63 6.06 23.08
C GLU A 65 -28.77 5.51 21.93
N VAL A 66 -27.96 4.49 22.22
CA VAL A 66 -27.08 3.80 21.27
C VAL A 66 -27.41 2.31 21.27
N MET A 67 -27.10 1.62 20.17
CA MET A 67 -27.42 0.20 20.04
C MET A 67 -26.67 -0.62 21.10
N PRO A 68 -27.30 -1.66 21.68
CA PRO A 68 -26.60 -2.56 22.60
C PRO A 68 -25.40 -3.19 21.90
N ARG A 69 -24.29 -3.37 22.62
CA ARG A 69 -23.04 -3.88 22.03
C ARG A 69 -23.24 -5.18 21.25
N ASP A 70 -24.05 -6.10 21.76
CA ASP A 70 -24.24 -7.42 21.15
C ASP A 70 -25.09 -7.41 19.86
N THR A 71 -25.56 -6.23 19.44
CA THR A 71 -26.36 -6.07 18.20
C THR A 71 -25.50 -5.78 16.96
N TYR A 72 -24.18 -5.63 17.12
CA TYR A 72 -23.27 -5.41 16.00
C TYR A 72 -21.90 -6.04 16.23
N GLU A 73 -21.33 -6.60 15.18
CA GLU A 73 -19.98 -7.16 15.20
C GLU A 73 -18.99 -6.19 14.55
N LEU A 74 -17.85 -6.00 15.20
CA LEU A 74 -16.71 -5.37 14.56
C LEU A 74 -16.07 -6.39 13.62
N GLU A 75 -15.86 -6.00 12.36
CA GLU A 75 -15.14 -6.83 11.41
C GLU A 75 -13.84 -7.33 12.04
N ASN A 76 -13.64 -8.65 12.03
CA ASN A 76 -12.38 -9.26 12.44
C ASN A 76 -11.57 -9.59 11.18
N PRO A 77 -10.57 -8.78 10.80
CA PRO A 77 -9.81 -9.01 9.57
C PRO A 77 -8.96 -10.30 9.62
N VAL A 78 -8.75 -10.89 10.80
CA VAL A 78 -8.06 -12.19 10.95
C VAL A 78 -8.85 -13.32 10.29
N VAL A 79 -10.18 -13.18 10.19
CA VAL A 79 -11.04 -14.20 9.57
C VAL A 79 -10.72 -14.39 8.08
N LYS A 80 -10.15 -13.36 7.43
CA LYS A 80 -9.77 -13.35 6.01
C LYS A 80 -8.41 -14.02 5.73
N MET A 81 -7.83 -14.71 6.72
CA MET A 81 -6.56 -15.41 6.56
C MET A 81 -6.75 -16.81 5.94
N PRO A 82 -5.81 -17.27 5.10
CA PRO A 82 -5.85 -18.62 4.55
C PRO A 82 -5.84 -19.65 5.69
N GLY A 83 -6.61 -20.72 5.52
CA GLY A 83 -6.77 -21.78 6.51
C GLY A 83 -7.91 -21.57 7.53
N THR A 84 -8.69 -20.47 7.43
CA THR A 84 -9.91 -20.29 8.23
C THR A 84 -11.12 -20.95 7.58
N GLU A 85 -12.10 -21.35 8.38
CA GLU A 85 -13.40 -21.86 7.91
C GLU A 85 -14.12 -20.83 6.99
N PHE A 86 -13.94 -19.54 7.26
CA PHE A 86 -14.48 -18.49 6.40
C PHE A 86 -13.88 -18.53 5.00
N MET A 87 -12.56 -18.67 4.86
CA MET A 87 -11.91 -18.74 3.55
C MET A 87 -12.28 -20.02 2.80
N GLU A 88 -12.49 -21.13 3.51
CA GLU A 88 -13.03 -22.37 2.93
C GLU A 88 -14.44 -22.16 2.35
N LYS A 89 -15.34 -21.51 3.11
CA LYS A 89 -16.69 -21.14 2.64
C LYS A 89 -16.64 -20.21 1.42
N ILE A 90 -15.72 -19.25 1.41
CA ILE A 90 -15.53 -18.33 0.27
C ILE A 90 -15.06 -19.09 -0.97
N SER A 91 -14.11 -20.03 -0.85
CA SER A 91 -13.65 -20.86 -1.97
C SER A 91 -14.80 -21.67 -2.57
N ALA A 92 -15.59 -22.35 -1.74
CA ALA A 92 -16.74 -23.13 -2.19
C ALA A 92 -17.81 -22.25 -2.86
N ALA A 93 -18.08 -21.07 -2.29
CA ALA A 93 -19.07 -20.14 -2.84
C ALA A 93 -18.60 -19.52 -4.18
N LEU A 94 -17.30 -19.23 -4.32
CA LEU A 94 -16.70 -18.79 -5.59
C LEU A 94 -16.81 -19.86 -6.67
N GLU A 95 -16.51 -21.12 -6.33
CA GLU A 95 -16.63 -22.23 -7.28
C GLU A 95 -18.09 -22.41 -7.75
N TYR A 96 -19.04 -22.38 -6.82
CA TYR A 96 -20.46 -22.41 -7.16
C TYR A 96 -20.85 -21.23 -8.05
N PHE A 97 -20.45 -20.00 -7.70
CA PHE A 97 -20.75 -18.80 -8.48
C PHE A 97 -20.21 -18.89 -9.91
N ILE A 98 -18.98 -19.36 -10.11
CA ILE A 98 -18.38 -19.53 -11.44
C ILE A 98 -19.18 -20.56 -12.25
N ARG A 99 -19.51 -21.72 -11.65
CA ARG A 99 -20.30 -22.76 -12.31
C ARG A 99 -21.69 -22.27 -12.68
N GLU A 100 -22.32 -21.50 -11.80
CA GLU A 100 -23.64 -20.92 -12.05
C GLU A 100 -23.57 -19.95 -13.22
N ARG A 101 -22.62 -19.00 -13.23
CA ARG A 101 -22.45 -18.03 -14.33
C ARG A 101 -22.12 -18.68 -15.67
N LEU A 102 -21.26 -19.70 -15.69
CA LEU A 102 -20.94 -20.45 -16.93
C LEU A 102 -22.18 -21.13 -17.54
N ASN A 103 -23.17 -21.49 -16.72
CA ASN A 103 -24.40 -22.15 -17.17
C ASN A 103 -25.54 -21.15 -17.48
N THR A 104 -25.58 -20.00 -16.80
CA THR A 104 -26.71 -19.06 -16.88
C THR A 104 -26.43 -17.81 -17.72
N ASP A 105 -25.18 -17.33 -17.76
CA ASP A 105 -24.82 -16.08 -18.41
C ASP A 105 -24.16 -16.32 -19.79
N PRO A 106 -24.80 -15.90 -20.90
CA PRO A 106 -24.23 -16.03 -22.24
C PRO A 106 -22.88 -15.31 -22.41
N GLU A 107 -22.59 -14.25 -21.66
CA GLU A 107 -21.32 -13.52 -21.75
C GLU A 107 -20.14 -14.35 -21.20
N TRP A 108 -20.42 -15.37 -20.39
CA TRP A 108 -19.41 -16.27 -19.81
C TRP A 108 -19.17 -17.54 -20.63
N LYS A 109 -19.95 -17.76 -21.70
CA LYS A 109 -19.93 -19.03 -22.44
C LYS A 109 -18.60 -19.33 -23.13
N ASP A 110 -17.97 -18.30 -23.70
CA ASP A 110 -16.78 -18.44 -24.55
C ASP A 110 -15.48 -18.03 -23.83
N ILE A 111 -15.50 -17.90 -22.50
CA ILE A 111 -14.32 -17.56 -21.70
C ILE A 111 -13.82 -18.76 -20.89
N LYS A 112 -12.51 -18.86 -20.73
CA LYS A 112 -11.90 -19.74 -19.73
C LYS A 112 -11.92 -19.03 -18.39
N VAL A 113 -12.33 -19.71 -17.32
CA VAL A 113 -12.24 -19.19 -15.95
C VAL A 113 -11.24 -20.03 -15.16
N ILE A 114 -10.27 -19.39 -14.51
CA ILE A 114 -9.31 -20.03 -13.61
C ILE A 114 -9.51 -19.44 -12.21
N LEU A 115 -9.81 -20.30 -11.24
CA LEU A 115 -9.84 -19.94 -9.82
C LEU A 115 -8.57 -20.46 -9.16
N SER A 116 -7.80 -19.56 -8.56
CA SER A 116 -6.68 -19.87 -7.68
C SER A 116 -7.06 -19.43 -6.27
N ASP A 117 -7.56 -20.39 -5.49
CA ASP A 117 -8.14 -20.13 -4.17
C ASP A 117 -7.09 -19.94 -3.07
N ALA A 118 -7.54 -19.81 -1.82
CA ALA A 118 -6.68 -19.62 -0.65
C ALA A 118 -5.80 -20.84 -0.30
N ASN A 119 -6.10 -22.03 -0.85
CA ASN A 119 -5.32 -23.25 -0.60
C ASN A 119 -4.07 -23.30 -1.48
N VAL A 120 -4.06 -22.58 -2.60
CA VAL A 120 -2.86 -22.39 -3.41
C VAL A 120 -1.92 -21.40 -2.69
N PRO A 121 -0.65 -21.75 -2.39
CA PRO A 121 0.28 -20.83 -1.75
C PRO A 121 0.56 -19.57 -2.59
N GLY A 122 0.91 -18.47 -1.92
CA GLY A 122 1.29 -17.20 -2.53
C GLY A 122 0.23 -16.09 -2.40
N GLU A 123 0.68 -14.85 -2.57
CA GLU A 123 -0.19 -13.67 -2.62
C GLU A 123 -0.87 -13.59 -3.99
N GLY A 124 -2.13 -13.16 -4.04
CA GLY A 124 -2.98 -13.19 -5.24
C GLY A 124 -2.36 -12.45 -6.42
N GLU A 125 -1.80 -11.25 -6.19
CA GLU A 125 -1.09 -10.48 -7.21
C GLU A 125 0.11 -11.24 -7.79
N HIS A 126 0.87 -11.96 -6.95
CA HIS A 126 2.02 -12.74 -7.36
C HIS A 126 1.62 -14.04 -8.06
N LYS A 127 0.47 -14.64 -7.73
CA LYS A 127 -0.10 -15.76 -8.48
C LYS A 127 -0.47 -15.34 -9.91
N ILE A 128 -1.15 -14.20 -10.05
CA ILE A 128 -1.51 -13.62 -11.35
C ILE A 128 -0.25 -13.34 -12.17
N MET A 129 0.74 -12.68 -11.58
CA MET A 129 1.97 -12.32 -12.28
C MET A 129 2.80 -13.55 -12.66
N SER A 130 2.83 -14.58 -11.81
CA SER A 130 3.47 -15.85 -12.15
C SER A 130 2.78 -16.53 -13.32
N PHE A 131 1.44 -16.49 -13.36
CA PHE A 131 0.67 -16.99 -14.49
C PHE A 131 0.98 -16.22 -15.78
N ILE A 132 1.00 -14.89 -15.76
CA ILE A 132 1.33 -14.06 -16.95
C ILE A 132 2.74 -14.40 -17.46
N ARG A 133 3.75 -14.45 -16.58
CA ARG A 133 5.12 -14.82 -16.96
C ARG A 133 5.21 -16.22 -17.56
N ALA A 134 4.50 -17.19 -16.99
CA ALA A 134 4.45 -18.55 -17.50
C ALA A 134 3.72 -18.66 -18.84
N GLN A 135 2.71 -17.81 -19.11
CA GLN A 135 2.09 -17.73 -20.43
C GLN A 135 3.07 -17.14 -21.45
N ARG A 136 3.77 -16.06 -21.11
CA ARG A 136 4.73 -15.38 -21.99
C ARG A 136 5.90 -16.26 -22.43
N SER A 137 6.28 -17.26 -21.63
CA SER A 137 7.33 -18.23 -21.98
C SER A 137 6.87 -19.37 -22.90
N MET A 138 5.58 -19.46 -23.21
CA MET A 138 5.05 -20.47 -24.14
C MET A 138 5.30 -20.08 -25.59
N GLU A 139 5.65 -21.06 -26.44
CA GLU A 139 5.95 -20.82 -27.87
C GLU A 139 4.78 -20.20 -28.65
N ASN A 140 3.54 -20.55 -28.29
CA ASN A 140 2.32 -20.09 -28.94
C ASN A 140 1.68 -18.87 -28.26
N TYR A 141 2.42 -18.17 -27.39
CA TYR A 141 1.92 -16.98 -26.73
C TYR A 141 1.71 -15.83 -27.74
N ASP A 142 0.58 -15.13 -27.64
CA ASP A 142 0.32 -13.93 -28.43
C ASP A 142 0.85 -12.70 -27.67
N PRO A 143 1.93 -12.04 -28.14
CA PRO A 143 2.50 -10.86 -27.46
C PRO A 143 1.56 -9.65 -27.42
N ASN A 144 0.51 -9.64 -28.25
CA ASN A 144 -0.49 -8.57 -28.26
C ASN A 144 -1.70 -8.87 -27.38
N THR A 145 -1.63 -9.91 -26.54
CA THR A 145 -2.65 -10.20 -25.54
C THR A 145 -2.85 -8.98 -24.64
N ARG A 146 -4.11 -8.54 -24.51
CA ARG A 146 -4.48 -7.39 -23.67
C ARG A 146 -4.87 -7.87 -22.28
N HIS A 147 -4.12 -7.42 -21.28
CA HIS A 147 -4.33 -7.78 -19.88
C HIS A 147 -5.02 -6.63 -19.13
N CYS A 148 -5.98 -6.97 -18.29
CA CYS A 148 -6.59 -6.04 -17.36
C CYS A 148 -6.51 -6.62 -15.95
N LEU A 149 -5.74 -5.97 -15.09
CA LEU A 149 -5.63 -6.31 -13.68
C LEU A 149 -6.64 -5.49 -12.88
N HIS A 150 -7.14 -6.04 -11.78
CA HIS A 150 -7.98 -5.30 -10.86
C HIS A 150 -7.43 -5.42 -9.43
N GLY A 151 -7.26 -4.28 -8.78
CA GLY A 151 -6.85 -4.18 -7.38
C GLY A 151 -6.45 -2.76 -7.00
N HIS A 152 -6.30 -2.52 -5.69
CA HIS A 152 -6.05 -1.18 -5.14
C HIS A 152 -4.55 -0.94 -4.85
N ASP A 153 -3.74 -1.99 -4.74
CA ASP A 153 -2.35 -1.88 -4.29
C ASP A 153 -1.47 -1.17 -5.31
N ALA A 154 -0.56 -0.32 -4.83
CA ALA A 154 0.41 0.37 -5.69
C ALA A 154 1.39 -0.62 -6.34
N ASP A 155 1.65 -1.74 -5.67
CA ASP A 155 2.54 -2.81 -6.13
C ASP A 155 2.09 -3.39 -7.48
N LEU A 156 0.79 -3.36 -7.80
CA LEU A 156 0.28 -3.77 -9.11
C LEU A 156 0.85 -2.96 -10.28
N ILE A 157 1.16 -1.67 -10.07
CA ILE A 157 1.82 -0.85 -11.11
C ILE A 157 3.23 -1.38 -11.37
N MET A 158 3.99 -1.63 -10.30
CA MET A 158 5.35 -2.14 -10.39
C MET A 158 5.40 -3.55 -10.97
N LEU A 159 4.47 -4.42 -10.55
CA LEU A 159 4.33 -5.77 -11.09
C LEU A 159 3.94 -5.77 -12.57
N ALA A 160 3.02 -4.87 -12.98
CA ALA A 160 2.62 -4.74 -14.37
C ALA A 160 3.78 -4.25 -15.26
N LEU A 161 4.57 -3.27 -14.79
CA LEU A 161 5.80 -2.83 -15.46
C LEU A 161 6.81 -3.98 -15.59
N ALA A 162 7.04 -4.73 -14.50
CA ALA A 162 7.97 -5.87 -14.45
C ALA A 162 7.54 -7.08 -15.30
N SER A 163 6.27 -7.14 -15.72
CA SER A 163 5.81 -8.18 -16.65
C SER A 163 6.36 -8.00 -18.06
N HIS A 164 6.73 -6.76 -18.43
CA HIS A 164 7.04 -6.31 -19.78
C HIS A 164 5.97 -6.69 -20.83
N GLU A 165 4.72 -6.85 -20.41
CA GLU A 165 3.58 -6.96 -21.32
C GLU A 165 3.26 -5.59 -21.92
N VAL A 166 3.11 -5.53 -23.25
CA VAL A 166 2.89 -4.25 -23.95
C VAL A 166 1.51 -3.70 -23.61
N HIS A 167 0.47 -4.54 -23.62
CA HIS A 167 -0.91 -4.09 -23.44
C HIS A 167 -1.48 -4.52 -22.10
N ILE A 168 -1.05 -3.87 -21.02
CA ILE A 168 -1.56 -4.11 -19.67
C ILE A 168 -2.17 -2.84 -19.06
N SER A 169 -3.39 -2.96 -18.54
CA SER A 169 -4.09 -1.89 -17.80
C SER A 169 -4.42 -2.36 -16.39
N ILE A 170 -4.57 -1.42 -15.46
CA ILE A 170 -5.05 -1.67 -14.10
C ILE A 170 -6.38 -0.93 -13.91
N LEU A 171 -7.44 -1.67 -13.61
CA LEU A 171 -8.74 -1.14 -13.24
C LEU A 171 -8.78 -0.86 -11.74
N ARG A 172 -8.91 0.41 -11.36
CA ARG A 172 -9.02 0.88 -9.97
C ARG A 172 -10.38 1.50 -9.69
N GLU A 173 -10.79 1.41 -8.44
CA GLU A 173 -11.97 2.10 -7.93
C GLU A 173 -11.57 3.33 -7.13
N PHE A 174 -12.39 4.36 -7.19
CA PHE A 174 -12.25 5.51 -6.33
C PHE A 174 -13.63 6.02 -5.88
N ASP A 175 -13.64 6.54 -4.65
CA ASP A 175 -14.84 7.14 -4.08
C ASP A 175 -15.14 8.47 -4.76
N ASN A 176 -16.43 8.75 -4.95
CA ASN A 176 -16.89 10.02 -5.49
C ASN A 176 -16.55 11.16 -4.50
N PRO A 177 -15.65 12.10 -4.84
CA PRO A 177 -15.30 13.20 -3.94
C PRO A 177 -16.50 14.11 -3.63
N ASN A 178 -17.54 14.11 -4.47
CA ASN A 178 -18.68 15.00 -4.36
C ASN A 178 -19.89 14.42 -3.61
N GLY A 179 -19.82 13.17 -3.11
CA GLY A 179 -20.77 12.58 -2.13
C GLY A 179 -22.27 12.52 -2.49
N ARG A 180 -22.69 13.04 -3.64
CA ARG A 180 -24.10 13.20 -4.03
C ARG A 180 -24.69 12.00 -4.76
N ILE A 181 -23.85 11.07 -5.25
CA ILE A 181 -24.29 9.85 -5.93
C ILE A 181 -23.51 8.66 -5.35
N PRO A 182 -24.18 7.57 -4.91
CA PRO A 182 -23.52 6.36 -4.38
C PRO A 182 -22.71 5.55 -5.41
N ALA A 183 -22.50 6.07 -6.62
CA ALA A 183 -21.83 5.35 -7.69
C ALA A 183 -20.32 5.37 -7.46
N ARG A 184 -19.73 4.18 -7.31
CA ARG A 184 -18.27 4.00 -7.39
C ARG A 184 -17.81 4.31 -8.80
N PHE A 185 -16.75 5.09 -8.92
CA PHE A 185 -16.12 5.36 -10.20
C PHE A 185 -14.99 4.38 -10.46
N TYR A 186 -14.79 4.09 -11.74
CA TYR A 186 -13.78 3.17 -12.23
C TYR A 186 -12.81 3.94 -13.11
N GLN A 187 -11.51 3.72 -12.92
CA GLN A 187 -10.45 4.29 -13.73
C GLN A 187 -9.55 3.18 -14.26
N PHE A 188 -9.21 3.26 -15.55
CA PHE A 188 -8.13 2.49 -16.12
C PHE A 188 -6.82 3.27 -16.00
N VAL A 189 -5.80 2.60 -15.47
CA VAL A 189 -4.42 3.04 -15.50
C VAL A 189 -3.72 2.22 -16.58
N ASP A 190 -3.47 2.85 -17.73
CA ASP A 190 -2.87 2.20 -18.88
C ASP A 190 -1.35 2.23 -18.76
N ILE A 191 -0.75 1.05 -18.55
CA ILE A 191 0.67 0.95 -18.24
C ILE A 191 1.53 1.23 -19.46
N TRP A 192 1.05 0.98 -20.69
CA TRP A 192 1.80 1.36 -21.89
C TRP A 192 2.02 2.87 -21.99
N ILE A 193 1.03 3.67 -21.62
CA ILE A 193 1.16 5.14 -21.59
C ILE A 193 2.20 5.52 -20.53
N LEU A 194 2.14 4.90 -19.34
CA LEU A 194 3.14 5.13 -18.31
C LEU A 194 4.56 4.79 -18.79
N ARG A 195 4.73 3.72 -19.56
CA ARG A 195 6.04 3.34 -20.14
C ARG A 195 6.58 4.41 -21.09
N GLU A 196 5.73 5.03 -21.90
CA GLU A 196 6.11 6.16 -22.75
C GLU A 196 6.57 7.37 -21.93
N TYR A 197 5.86 7.70 -20.84
CA TYR A 197 6.28 8.76 -19.93
C TYR A 197 7.60 8.44 -19.23
N LEU A 198 7.78 7.20 -18.76
CA LEU A 198 9.02 6.76 -18.13
C LEU A 198 10.19 6.78 -19.11
N GLU A 199 9.96 6.44 -20.38
CA GLU A 199 10.99 6.52 -21.41
C GLU A 199 11.49 7.96 -21.60
N LEU A 200 10.58 8.94 -21.58
CA LEU A 200 10.94 10.36 -21.67
C LEU A 200 11.66 10.85 -20.41
N GLU A 201 11.19 10.44 -19.24
CA GLU A 201 11.69 10.93 -17.95
C GLU A 201 13.07 10.32 -17.59
N MET A 202 13.23 9.01 -17.81
CA MET A 202 14.42 8.26 -17.39
C MET A 202 15.61 8.40 -18.33
N LYS A 203 15.39 8.78 -19.59
CA LYS A 203 16.48 8.90 -20.57
C LYS A 203 17.45 10.02 -20.21
N THR A 204 18.73 9.70 -20.31
CA THR A 204 19.84 10.64 -20.16
C THR A 204 20.28 11.12 -21.54
N PRO A 205 20.38 12.44 -21.77
CA PRO A 205 20.82 12.97 -23.06
C PRO A 205 22.20 12.43 -23.47
N GLY A 206 22.33 12.02 -24.74
CA GLY A 206 23.59 11.56 -25.32
C GLY A 206 23.93 10.08 -25.11
N CYS A 207 23.05 9.29 -24.47
CA CYS A 207 23.24 7.87 -24.25
C CYS A 207 22.24 7.04 -25.08
N LYS A 208 22.70 5.95 -25.70
CA LYS A 208 21.78 4.92 -26.23
C LYS A 208 21.33 4.04 -25.06
N GLN A 209 20.08 4.20 -24.66
CA GLN A 209 19.48 3.44 -23.57
C GLN A 209 18.30 2.61 -24.07
N ASP A 210 18.29 1.33 -23.70
CA ASP A 210 17.16 0.41 -23.77
C ASP A 210 16.08 0.78 -22.74
N THR A 211 14.85 0.95 -23.22
CA THR A 211 13.67 1.31 -22.43
C THR A 211 13.29 0.22 -21.44
N GLU A 212 13.42 -1.06 -21.77
CA GLU A 212 13.06 -2.15 -20.84
C GLU A 212 13.93 -2.12 -19.59
N ARG A 213 15.23 -1.88 -19.79
CA ARG A 213 16.21 -1.79 -18.70
C ARG A 213 16.06 -0.51 -17.87
N LEU A 214 15.60 0.58 -18.47
CA LEU A 214 15.26 1.79 -17.72
C LEU A 214 14.05 1.57 -16.82
N ILE A 215 13.05 0.81 -17.30
CA ILE A 215 11.88 0.43 -16.50
C ILE A 215 12.30 -0.47 -15.32
N ASP A 216 13.19 -1.44 -15.54
CA ASP A 216 13.73 -2.27 -14.47
C ASP A 216 14.44 -1.45 -13.39
N ASP A 217 15.29 -0.50 -13.79
CA ASP A 217 15.97 0.42 -12.88
C ASP A 217 14.98 1.35 -12.16
N PHE A 218 13.93 1.82 -12.83
CA PHE A 218 12.88 2.63 -12.22
C PHE A 218 12.12 1.85 -11.13
N ILE A 219 11.75 0.59 -11.39
CA ILE A 219 11.11 -0.27 -10.40
C ILE A 219 12.01 -0.41 -9.17
N PHE A 220 13.32 -0.64 -9.38
CA PHE A 220 14.28 -0.70 -8.29
C PHE A 220 14.37 0.62 -7.51
N ILE A 221 14.36 1.78 -8.19
CA ILE A 221 14.35 3.09 -7.55
C ILE A 221 13.11 3.26 -6.65
N CYS A 222 11.93 2.88 -7.14
CA CYS A 222 10.70 2.94 -6.34
C CYS A 222 10.78 2.08 -5.09
N PHE A 223 11.44 0.93 -5.13
CA PHE A 223 11.64 0.08 -3.96
C PHE A 223 12.44 0.74 -2.83
N LEU A 224 13.30 1.72 -3.14
CA LEU A 224 14.07 2.47 -2.15
C LEU A 224 13.21 3.45 -1.35
N THR A 225 12.07 3.88 -1.88
CA THR A 225 11.10 4.74 -1.17
C THR A 225 10.30 3.98 -0.11
N GLY A 226 10.47 2.65 -0.04
CA GLY A 226 9.79 1.76 0.90
C GLY A 226 8.92 0.75 0.18
N ASN A 227 8.93 -0.49 0.67
CA ASN A 227 8.04 -1.55 0.22
C ASN A 227 7.73 -2.50 1.38
N ASP A 228 7.04 -3.60 1.11
CA ASP A 228 6.66 -4.58 2.12
C ASP A 228 7.85 -5.25 2.84
N PHE A 229 9.02 -5.25 2.22
CA PHE A 229 10.22 -5.97 2.66
C PHE A 229 11.35 -5.03 3.08
N ILE A 230 11.31 -3.77 2.64
CA ILE A 230 12.32 -2.75 2.92
C ILE A 230 11.66 -1.61 3.69
N PRO A 231 12.09 -1.35 4.94
CA PRO A 231 11.67 -0.16 5.67
C PRO A 231 11.99 1.09 4.85
N GLN A 232 11.07 2.03 4.83
CA GLN A 232 11.28 3.32 4.18
C GLN A 232 12.56 4.00 4.71
N ILE A 233 13.41 4.45 3.78
CA ILE A 233 14.60 5.22 4.12
C ILE A 233 14.14 6.56 4.71
N PRO A 234 14.59 6.95 5.92
CA PRO A 234 14.04 8.14 6.59
C PRO A 234 14.12 9.43 5.78
N SER A 235 15.12 9.59 4.93
CA SER A 235 15.29 10.77 4.06
C SER A 235 14.42 10.74 2.79
N LEU A 236 13.76 9.63 2.46
CA LEU A 236 13.00 9.46 1.21
C LEU A 236 11.50 9.31 1.50
N GLU A 237 10.76 10.41 1.43
CA GLU A 237 9.30 10.42 1.53
C GLU A 237 8.66 10.72 0.17
N ILE A 238 7.73 9.87 -0.28
CA ILE A 238 7.07 10.03 -1.59
C ILE A 238 6.35 11.38 -1.69
N ASN A 239 5.72 11.82 -0.59
CA ASN A 239 5.03 13.12 -0.51
C ASN A 239 5.98 14.34 -0.59
N GLU A 240 7.29 14.10 -0.52
CA GLU A 240 8.34 15.11 -0.64
C GLU A 240 9.13 14.96 -1.96
N PHE A 241 8.51 14.40 -3.00
CA PHE A 241 9.13 14.21 -4.33
C PHE A 241 10.38 13.33 -4.30
N ALA A 242 10.41 12.34 -3.41
CA ALA A 242 11.55 11.43 -3.30
C ALA A 242 11.82 10.64 -4.58
N VAL A 243 10.79 10.26 -5.34
CA VAL A 243 10.96 9.55 -6.60
C VAL A 243 11.66 10.44 -7.64
N ASP A 244 11.24 11.69 -7.76
CA ASP A 244 11.85 12.68 -8.66
C ASP A 244 13.32 12.90 -8.33
N LEU A 245 13.65 13.06 -7.04
CA LEU A 245 15.03 13.16 -6.58
C LEU A 245 15.86 11.92 -6.96
N LEU A 246 15.32 10.72 -6.76
CA LEU A 246 16.04 9.49 -7.06
C LEU A 246 16.28 9.34 -8.57
N ILE A 247 15.33 9.75 -9.41
CA ILE A 247 15.49 9.80 -10.87
C ILE A 247 16.58 10.82 -11.25
N GLU A 248 16.61 11.99 -10.62
CA GLU A 248 17.63 13.00 -10.87
C GLU A 248 19.04 12.50 -10.49
N VAL A 249 19.18 11.89 -9.30
CA VAL A 249 20.43 11.25 -8.87
C VAL A 249 20.82 10.12 -9.84
N TYR A 250 19.87 9.31 -10.29
CA TYR A 250 20.12 8.25 -11.26
C TYR A 250 20.67 8.82 -12.58
N LYS A 251 20.03 9.83 -13.15
CA LYS A 251 20.43 10.45 -14.43
C LYS A 251 21.82 11.08 -14.35
N THR A 252 22.10 11.81 -13.26
CA THR A 252 23.40 12.47 -13.06
C THR A 252 24.53 11.49 -12.80
N THR A 253 24.23 10.32 -12.25
CA THR A 253 25.22 9.28 -11.94
C THR A 253 25.34 8.21 -13.02
N PHE A 254 24.39 8.10 -13.95
CA PHE A 254 24.30 7.02 -14.95
C PHE A 254 25.62 6.73 -15.68
N ASN A 255 26.26 7.79 -16.18
CA ASN A 255 27.55 7.68 -16.87
C ASN A 255 28.71 7.36 -15.92
N LYS A 256 28.71 7.93 -14.71
CA LYS A 256 29.74 7.69 -13.68
C LYS A 256 29.69 6.26 -13.14
N MET A 257 28.48 5.70 -13.00
CA MET A 257 28.27 4.35 -12.52
C MET A 257 28.55 3.29 -13.59
N GLY A 258 28.42 3.66 -14.87
CA GLY A 258 28.75 2.78 -16.00
C GLY A 258 27.55 2.01 -16.54
N GLY A 259 26.35 2.60 -16.45
CA GLY A 259 25.11 2.04 -16.99
C GLY A 259 24.13 1.54 -15.93
N TYR A 260 23.21 0.67 -16.34
CA TYR A 260 22.05 0.23 -15.54
C TYR A 260 22.40 -0.39 -14.18
N MET A 261 21.55 -0.18 -13.18
CA MET A 261 21.71 -0.77 -11.83
C MET A 261 21.27 -2.24 -11.81
N VAL A 262 20.26 -2.55 -12.60
CA VAL A 262 19.64 -3.86 -12.74
C VAL A 262 20.20 -4.62 -13.95
N ASN A 263 20.47 -5.90 -13.75
CA ASN A 263 20.90 -6.83 -14.77
C ASN A 263 20.00 -8.08 -14.80
N THR A 264 19.03 -8.06 -15.70
CA THR A 264 18.07 -9.14 -15.95
C THR A 264 18.63 -10.27 -16.83
N ASP A 265 19.80 -10.11 -17.46
CA ASP A 265 20.35 -11.13 -18.37
C ASP A 265 20.85 -12.41 -17.65
N LYS A 266 21.05 -12.34 -16.33
CA LYS A 266 21.54 -13.45 -15.49
C LYS A 266 20.43 -14.27 -14.81
N ILE A 267 19.18 -14.19 -15.29
CA ILE A 267 18.01 -14.90 -14.70
C ILE A 267 18.22 -16.42 -14.53
N LYS A 268 19.10 -17.07 -15.31
CA LYS A 268 19.38 -18.51 -15.20
C LYS A 268 20.37 -18.89 -14.10
N ASP A 269 21.08 -17.92 -13.52
CA ASP A 269 22.06 -18.18 -12.49
C ASP A 269 21.39 -18.00 -11.11
N LYS A 270 21.29 -19.09 -10.35
CA LYS A 270 20.69 -19.13 -9.01
C LYS A 270 21.41 -18.17 -8.02
N TYR A 271 22.62 -17.73 -8.38
CA TYR A 271 23.44 -16.76 -7.64
C TYR A 271 23.74 -15.49 -8.47
N GLY A 272 23.16 -15.37 -9.68
CA GLY A 272 23.46 -14.33 -10.66
C GLY A 272 22.90 -12.99 -10.26
N ALA A 273 23.80 -12.08 -9.87
CA ALA A 273 23.46 -10.77 -9.35
C ALA A 273 22.54 -9.97 -10.30
N TYR A 274 21.28 -9.83 -9.91
CA TYR A 274 20.29 -8.92 -10.51
C TYR A 274 20.67 -7.45 -10.28
N LEU A 275 21.51 -7.17 -9.29
CA LEU A 275 21.98 -5.84 -8.92
C LEU A 275 23.49 -5.75 -9.10
N GLU A 276 23.93 -4.76 -9.88
CA GLU A 276 25.34 -4.44 -10.06
C GLU A 276 25.83 -3.63 -8.85
N VAL A 277 26.31 -4.32 -7.81
CA VAL A 277 26.66 -3.75 -6.49
C VAL A 277 27.62 -2.56 -6.60
N SER A 278 28.61 -2.63 -7.49
CA SER A 278 29.58 -1.54 -7.72
C SER A 278 28.93 -0.26 -8.27
N ARG A 279 27.82 -0.40 -9.01
CA ARG A 279 27.04 0.73 -9.53
C ARG A 279 26.13 1.30 -8.44
N LEU A 280 25.49 0.42 -7.68
CA LEU A 280 24.67 0.81 -6.53
C LEU A 280 25.47 1.60 -5.50
N GLU A 281 26.71 1.19 -5.19
CA GLU A 281 27.58 1.91 -4.25
C GLU A 281 27.78 3.37 -4.67
N LYS A 282 28.05 3.62 -5.96
CA LYS A 282 28.20 4.97 -6.51
C LYS A 282 26.89 5.77 -6.45
N PHE A 283 25.77 5.12 -6.75
CA PHE A 283 24.44 5.74 -6.66
C PHE A 283 24.11 6.16 -5.22
N PHE A 284 24.29 5.25 -4.25
CA PHE A 284 24.06 5.55 -2.83
C PHE A 284 25.03 6.57 -2.28
N HIS A 285 26.28 6.59 -2.75
CA HIS A 285 27.23 7.63 -2.38
C HIS A 285 26.71 9.02 -2.74
N GLU A 286 26.24 9.21 -3.97
CA GLU A 286 25.72 10.50 -4.44
C GLU A 286 24.40 10.85 -3.74
N LEU A 287 23.52 9.87 -3.50
CA LEU A 287 22.30 10.06 -2.71
C LEU A 287 22.62 10.51 -1.27
N SER A 288 23.69 9.99 -0.66
CA SER A 288 24.08 10.34 0.71
C SER A 288 24.49 11.81 0.86
N LEU A 289 24.93 12.45 -0.23
CA LEU A 289 25.27 13.89 -0.24
C LEU A 289 24.02 14.78 -0.17
N CYS A 290 22.87 14.28 -0.58
CA CYS A 290 21.59 14.98 -0.53
C CYS A 290 20.89 14.80 0.84
N GLU A 291 21.18 13.72 1.57
CA GLU A 291 20.47 13.32 2.79
C GLU A 291 20.36 14.44 3.83
N GLU A 292 21.47 15.11 4.14
CA GLU A 292 21.48 16.17 5.15
C GLU A 292 20.64 17.38 4.74
N LYS A 293 20.70 17.76 3.46
CA LYS A 293 19.93 18.89 2.92
C LYS A 293 18.42 18.61 2.98
N ILE A 294 18.01 17.38 2.66
CA ILE A 294 16.60 16.97 2.69
C ILE A 294 16.06 17.06 4.12
N LEU A 295 16.78 16.47 5.07
CA LEU A 295 16.34 16.44 6.46
C LEU A 295 16.27 17.86 7.04
N LEU A 296 17.29 18.69 6.81
CA LEU A 296 17.29 20.09 7.24
C LEU A 296 16.10 20.87 6.67
N LYS A 297 15.77 20.66 5.39
CA LYS A 297 14.62 21.31 4.76
C LYS A 297 13.29 20.84 5.37
N ARG A 298 13.14 19.55 5.62
CA ARG A 298 11.97 18.98 6.30
C ARG A 298 11.79 19.59 7.69
N TYR A 299 12.87 19.70 8.44
CA TYR A 299 12.86 20.34 9.75
C TYR A 299 12.38 21.80 9.68
N GLU A 300 12.92 22.59 8.75
CA GLU A 300 12.53 23.99 8.55
C GLU A 300 11.02 24.14 8.23
N LEU A 301 10.50 23.28 7.34
CA LEU A 301 9.09 23.29 6.95
C LEU A 301 8.17 22.88 8.10
N GLN A 302 8.55 21.86 8.87
CA GLN A 302 7.81 21.44 10.06
C GLN A 302 7.76 22.54 11.13
N GLU A 303 8.86 23.25 11.35
CA GLU A 303 8.91 24.36 12.30
C GLU A 303 7.99 25.50 11.88
N LYS A 304 7.97 25.86 10.59
CA LYS A 304 7.05 26.87 10.04
C LYS A 304 5.59 26.45 10.21
N LEU A 305 5.26 25.20 9.92
CA LEU A 305 3.91 24.67 10.07
C LEU A 305 3.46 24.70 11.54
N LEU A 306 4.34 24.31 12.46
CA LEU A 306 4.05 24.32 13.89
C LEU A 306 3.76 25.74 14.39
N ARG A 307 4.57 26.71 13.99
CA ARG A 307 4.34 28.14 14.32
C ARG A 307 2.99 28.62 13.78
N LYS A 308 2.62 28.23 12.56
CA LYS A 308 1.32 28.55 11.96
C LYS A 308 0.16 27.94 12.76
N ILE A 309 0.23 26.66 13.10
CA ILE A 309 -0.80 25.97 13.89
C ILE A 309 -0.95 26.61 15.27
N GLN A 310 0.16 26.92 15.94
CA GLN A 310 0.15 27.60 17.25
C GLN A 310 -0.50 28.99 17.14
N SER A 311 -0.19 29.75 16.08
CA SER A 311 -0.83 31.04 15.84
C SER A 311 -2.33 30.91 15.58
N GLU A 312 -2.77 29.92 14.79
CA GLU A 312 -4.18 29.66 14.51
C GLU A 312 -4.94 29.14 15.74
N ALA A 313 -4.29 28.33 16.58
CA ALA A 313 -4.85 27.86 17.84
C ALA A 313 -5.03 29.03 18.82
N ALA A 314 -4.03 29.90 18.97
CA ALA A 314 -4.14 31.11 19.78
C ALA A 314 -5.26 32.04 19.27
N VAL A 315 -5.40 32.20 17.94
CA VAL A 315 -6.50 32.96 17.32
C VAL A 315 -7.86 32.28 17.54
N LYS A 316 -7.95 30.94 17.49
CA LYS A 316 -9.19 30.20 17.78
C LYS A 316 -9.57 30.20 19.25
N GLU A 317 -8.60 30.18 20.16
CA GLU A 317 -8.87 30.35 21.60
C GLU A 317 -9.33 31.77 21.91
N TRP A 318 -8.74 32.78 21.25
CA TRP A 318 -9.23 34.15 21.29
C TRP A 318 -10.65 34.28 20.72
N ALA A 319 -10.92 33.66 19.57
CA ALA A 319 -12.23 33.67 18.92
C ALA A 319 -13.29 32.84 19.67
N LYS A 320 -12.91 31.84 20.48
CA LYS A 320 -13.85 31.12 21.37
C LYS A 320 -14.42 31.99 22.49
N GLY A 321 -13.92 33.22 22.67
CA GLY A 321 -14.57 34.26 23.46
C GLY A 321 -15.83 34.84 22.82
N GLU A 322 -16.02 34.69 21.51
CA GLU A 322 -17.19 35.17 20.77
C GLU A 322 -17.62 34.14 19.70
N ASP A 323 -18.74 33.48 20.02
CA ASP A 323 -19.65 32.78 19.12
C ASP A 323 -19.50 31.27 18.88
N ARG A 324 -20.66 30.60 18.92
CA ARG A 324 -20.90 29.16 18.79
C ARG A 324 -21.29 28.84 17.35
N GLY A 325 -20.52 27.96 16.71
CA GLY A 325 -21.03 27.04 15.69
C GLY A 325 -20.35 27.15 14.33
N GLU A 326 -19.72 26.06 13.88
CA GLU A 326 -20.24 25.24 12.77
C GLU A 326 -19.30 24.06 12.47
N LYS A 327 -19.92 22.95 12.05
CA LYS A 327 -19.33 21.62 11.83
C LYS A 327 -18.58 21.57 10.51
N LYS A 328 -17.50 20.78 10.46
CA LYS A 328 -17.04 20.14 9.22
C LYS A 328 -17.25 18.63 9.33
N THR A 329 -17.97 18.10 8.35
CA THR A 329 -18.33 16.70 8.17
C THR A 329 -17.60 16.17 6.95
N SER A 330 -16.99 14.99 7.07
CA SER A 330 -16.99 13.88 6.09
C SER A 330 -15.70 13.05 6.19
N PHE A 331 -15.74 11.92 6.90
CA PHE A 331 -15.02 10.68 6.55
C PHE A 331 -15.35 9.57 7.57
N ALA A 332 -16.47 8.86 7.41
CA ALA A 332 -16.71 7.62 8.16
C ALA A 332 -17.94 6.89 7.60
N GLN A 333 -17.74 6.07 6.58
CA GLN A 333 -18.78 5.18 6.04
C GLN A 333 -18.38 3.71 5.96
N GLN A 334 -17.26 3.28 6.53
CA GLN A 334 -16.70 1.95 6.26
C GLN A 334 -16.37 1.12 7.52
N PHE A 335 -17.28 0.96 8.48
CA PHE A 335 -17.05 -0.01 9.57
C PHE A 335 -18.32 -0.67 10.14
N PHE A 336 -19.43 -0.72 9.40
CA PHE A 336 -20.69 -1.23 9.96
C PHE A 336 -21.44 -2.17 9.02
N TYR A 337 -21.70 -3.39 9.49
CA TYR A 337 -22.71 -4.28 8.93
C TYR A 337 -23.75 -4.56 10.02
N PRO A 338 -25.02 -4.15 9.84
CA PRO A 338 -26.07 -4.53 10.76
C PRO A 338 -26.38 -6.03 10.62
N VAL A 339 -26.64 -6.71 11.74
CA VAL A 339 -27.26 -8.04 11.74
C VAL A 339 -28.74 -7.85 11.39
N GLU A 340 -29.23 -8.53 10.36
CA GLU A 340 -30.64 -8.44 9.94
C GLU A 340 -31.55 -9.05 11.02
N THR A 341 -32.26 -8.19 11.75
CA THR A 341 -33.48 -8.56 12.47
C THR A 341 -34.64 -7.72 11.93
N SER A 342 -35.61 -8.42 11.38
CA SER A 342 -36.80 -7.89 10.70
C SER A 342 -37.75 -7.16 11.67
N LEU A 343 -37.93 -5.84 11.47
CA LEU A 343 -39.13 -5.00 11.69
C LEU A 343 -38.69 -3.54 11.96
N GLU A 344 -38.62 -2.71 10.93
CA GLU A 344 -38.12 -1.32 11.01
C GLU A 344 -39.11 -0.39 11.75
N ARG A 345 -38.70 0.18 12.89
CA ARG A 345 -39.39 1.29 13.57
C ARG A 345 -38.58 2.58 13.48
N LYS A 346 -39.25 3.74 13.42
CA LYS A 346 -38.62 5.08 13.37
C LYS A 346 -37.64 5.40 14.51
N SER A 347 -37.72 4.70 15.66
CA SER A 347 -36.73 4.85 16.74
C SER A 347 -35.36 4.26 16.39
N ASP A 348 -35.32 3.20 15.57
CA ASP A 348 -34.08 2.46 15.28
C ASP A 348 -33.11 3.29 14.43
N ASP A 349 -33.64 4.16 13.57
CA ASP A 349 -32.81 5.06 12.75
C ASP A 349 -32.08 6.12 13.58
N VAL A 350 -32.72 6.63 14.64
CA VAL A 350 -32.10 7.58 15.56
C VAL A 350 -31.00 6.88 16.37
N VAL A 351 -31.28 5.69 16.90
CA VAL A 351 -30.31 4.89 17.64
C VAL A 351 -29.12 4.48 16.77
N ARG A 352 -29.36 4.09 15.50
CA ARG A 352 -28.29 3.82 14.51
C ARG A 352 -27.47 5.06 14.19
N LYS A 353 -28.10 6.24 14.10
CA LYS A 353 -27.39 7.50 13.86
C LYS A 353 -26.51 7.88 15.06
N ASN A 354 -27.01 7.72 16.28
CA ASN A 354 -26.25 7.96 17.51
C ASN A 354 -25.07 6.99 17.63
N THR A 355 -25.29 5.70 17.30
CA THR A 355 -24.23 4.69 17.29
C THR A 355 -23.14 5.03 16.27
N ARG A 356 -23.51 5.53 15.08
CA ARG A 356 -22.52 6.04 14.11
C ARG A 356 -21.79 7.29 14.60
N GLU A 357 -22.44 8.14 15.38
CA GLU A 357 -21.81 9.31 15.99
C GLU A 357 -20.81 8.91 17.08
N LEU A 358 -21.17 7.96 17.93
CA LEU A 358 -20.29 7.36 18.95
C LEU A 358 -18.97 6.86 18.33
N TRP A 359 -19.07 5.99 17.32
CA TRP A 359 -17.88 5.42 16.66
C TRP A 359 -17.07 6.46 15.87
N ARG A 360 -17.70 7.53 15.37
CA ARG A 360 -16.96 8.69 14.83
C ARG A 360 -16.15 9.38 15.93
N THR A 361 -16.75 9.62 17.09
CA THR A 361 -16.05 10.22 18.24
C THR A 361 -14.90 9.36 18.72
N VAL A 362 -15.06 8.02 18.77
CA VAL A 362 -13.94 7.10 19.04
C VAL A 362 -12.83 7.32 18.02
N SER A 363 -13.15 7.25 16.73
CA SER A 363 -12.16 7.45 15.65
C SER A 363 -11.45 8.80 15.75
N ASP A 364 -12.17 9.88 16.08
CA ASP A 364 -11.60 11.21 16.25
C ASP A 364 -10.64 11.28 17.46
N ILE A 365 -10.97 10.60 18.56
CA ILE A 365 -10.09 10.52 19.74
C ILE A 365 -8.78 9.83 19.38
N PHE A 366 -8.85 8.69 18.69
CA PHE A 366 -7.65 7.97 18.27
C PHE A 366 -6.85 8.76 17.23
N CYS A 367 -7.50 9.37 16.24
CA CYS A 367 -6.84 10.23 15.28
C CYS A 367 -6.11 11.41 15.95
N ASN A 368 -6.69 12.01 17.00
CA ASN A 368 -6.03 13.07 17.76
C ASN A 368 -4.91 12.53 18.68
N LYS A 369 -5.04 11.32 19.26
CA LYS A 369 -3.96 10.67 20.04
C LYS A 369 -2.76 10.32 19.14
N ASP A 370 -2.99 9.94 17.90
CA ASP A 370 -1.95 9.61 16.91
C ASP A 370 -1.37 10.86 16.20
N ASP A 371 -2.04 12.02 16.31
CA ASP A 371 -1.56 13.30 15.79
C ASP A 371 -0.40 13.84 16.64
N LEU A 372 0.80 13.35 16.32
CA LEU A 372 2.07 13.75 16.96
C LEU A 372 2.34 15.27 16.86
N PHE A 373 1.73 15.96 15.89
CA PHE A 373 1.87 17.41 15.74
C PHE A 373 1.05 18.17 16.78
N LYS A 374 -0.15 17.69 17.16
CA LYS A 374 -0.98 18.31 18.20
C LYS A 374 -0.56 17.95 19.62
N ASN A 375 -0.05 16.73 19.84
CA ASN A 375 0.25 16.24 21.19
C ASN A 375 1.60 16.74 21.75
N GLY A 376 2.30 17.63 21.04
CA GLY A 376 3.64 18.11 21.45
C GLY A 376 4.73 17.02 21.48
N ALA A 377 4.35 15.76 21.21
CA ALA A 377 5.19 14.57 21.22
C ALA A 377 5.88 14.29 19.87
N CYS A 378 5.78 15.22 18.91
CA CYS A 378 6.76 15.29 17.85
C CYS A 378 8.12 15.44 18.53
N LYS A 379 8.88 14.35 18.65
CA LYS A 379 10.25 14.36 19.16
C LYS A 379 11.06 15.32 18.28
N GLN A 380 11.07 16.60 18.64
CA GLN A 380 11.62 17.75 17.90
C GLN A 380 13.14 17.67 17.66
N ASP A 381 13.79 16.57 18.05
CA ASP A 381 15.25 16.47 18.20
C ASP A 381 15.93 15.55 17.17
N LYS A 382 15.16 14.95 16.24
CA LYS A 382 15.68 13.90 15.34
C LYS A 382 16.59 14.38 14.21
N ILE A 383 16.65 15.67 13.90
CA ILE A 383 17.32 16.17 12.66
C ILE A 383 18.45 17.18 12.94
N ARG A 384 18.68 17.58 14.19
CA ARG A 384 19.78 18.49 14.55
C ARG A 384 21.17 17.90 14.23
N PRO A 385 22.24 18.71 14.10
CA PRO A 385 23.60 18.21 13.91
C PRO A 385 23.93 17.03 14.85
N GLY A 386 24.51 15.96 14.31
CA GLY A 386 24.73 14.70 15.03
C GLY A 386 23.55 13.72 15.04
N TRP A 387 22.53 13.94 14.18
CA TRP A 387 21.35 13.08 14.10
C TRP A 387 21.68 11.60 13.81
N LYS A 388 22.69 11.31 12.98
CA LYS A 388 23.09 9.94 12.63
C LYS A 388 23.46 9.14 13.88
N SER A 389 24.38 9.65 14.69
CA SER A 389 24.83 8.98 15.91
C SER A 389 23.68 8.80 16.91
N ARG A 390 22.77 9.78 17.02
CA ARG A 390 21.58 9.66 17.88
C ARG A 390 20.59 8.61 17.37
N PHE A 391 20.35 8.57 16.06
CA PHE A 391 19.49 7.57 15.43
C PHE A 391 19.99 6.16 15.74
N TYR A 392 21.27 5.89 15.53
CA TYR A 392 21.84 4.57 15.80
C TYR A 392 21.82 4.21 17.30
N ARG A 393 22.05 5.18 18.18
CA ARG A 393 21.92 4.99 19.63
C ARG A 393 20.49 4.66 20.05
N GLU A 394 19.50 5.43 19.61
CA GLU A 394 18.11 5.25 20.01
C GLU A 394 17.47 3.99 19.41
N LYS A 395 17.83 3.63 18.18
CA LYS A 395 17.20 2.52 17.45
C LYS A 395 17.92 1.19 17.65
N PHE A 396 19.24 1.21 17.82
CA PHE A 396 20.07 0.00 17.86
C PHE A 396 20.96 -0.09 19.10
N GLY A 397 20.90 0.89 20.01
CA GLY A 397 21.71 0.89 21.23
C GLY A 397 23.21 1.11 20.99
N ALA A 398 23.61 1.63 19.82
CA ALA A 398 25.02 1.83 19.50
C ALA A 398 25.61 3.01 20.29
N GLU A 399 26.69 2.78 21.04
CA GLU A 399 27.30 3.79 21.90
C GLU A 399 28.58 4.35 21.30
N THR A 400 29.32 3.54 20.53
CA THR A 400 30.62 3.92 19.95
C THR A 400 30.55 4.19 18.44
N SER A 401 31.43 5.06 17.93
CA SER A 401 31.56 5.34 16.49
C SER A 401 31.90 4.08 15.67
N LYS A 402 32.65 3.14 16.27
CA LYS A 402 33.04 1.88 15.64
C LYS A 402 31.86 0.92 15.49
N GLU A 403 30.96 0.86 16.48
CA GLU A 403 29.71 0.09 16.39
C GLU A 403 28.77 0.68 15.35
N VAL A 404 28.64 2.01 15.31
CA VAL A 404 27.84 2.69 14.28
C VAL A 404 28.37 2.37 12.88
N GLY A 405 29.68 2.43 12.64
CA GLY A 405 30.28 2.07 11.35
C GLY A 405 30.07 0.60 10.96
N ARG A 406 30.12 -0.32 11.94
CA ARG A 406 29.81 -1.74 11.70
C ARG A 406 28.34 -1.94 11.32
N LEU A 407 27.42 -1.38 12.09
CA LEU A 407 25.97 -1.45 11.82
C LEU A 407 25.61 -0.81 10.49
N GLN A 408 26.22 0.31 10.12
CA GLN A 408 26.04 0.92 8.79
C GLN A 408 26.40 -0.04 7.67
N THR A 409 27.56 -0.69 7.77
CA THR A 409 28.04 -1.63 6.76
C THR A 409 27.16 -2.87 6.70
N GLU A 410 26.81 -3.46 7.85
CA GLU A 410 25.95 -4.63 7.93
C GLU A 410 24.54 -4.35 7.43
N MET A 411 23.91 -3.22 7.80
CA MET A 411 22.56 -2.89 7.36
C MET A 411 22.47 -2.62 5.85
N VAL A 412 23.46 -1.95 5.27
CA VAL A 412 23.49 -1.67 3.82
C VAL A 412 23.71 -2.96 3.03
N VAL A 413 24.72 -3.75 3.41
CA VAL A 413 25.12 -4.94 2.64
C VAL A 413 24.19 -6.12 2.89
N VAL A 414 23.79 -6.37 4.13
CA VAL A 414 23.01 -7.56 4.50
C VAL A 414 21.52 -7.30 4.38
N SER A 415 21.01 -6.15 4.82
CA SER A 415 19.56 -5.93 4.84
C SER A 415 19.06 -5.24 3.57
N LEU A 416 19.65 -4.12 3.15
CA LEU A 416 19.13 -3.37 2.00
C LEU A 416 19.39 -4.14 0.69
N VAL A 417 20.64 -4.55 0.43
CA VAL A 417 20.97 -5.25 -0.81
C VAL A 417 20.29 -6.63 -0.87
N SER A 418 20.23 -7.40 0.22
CA SER A 418 19.55 -8.70 0.19
C SER A 418 18.04 -8.57 0.07
N SER A 419 17.41 -7.61 0.74
CA SER A 419 15.98 -7.37 0.58
C SER A 419 15.65 -6.83 -0.81
N CYS A 420 16.48 -5.96 -1.39
CA CYS A 420 16.31 -5.53 -2.78
C CYS A 420 16.45 -6.70 -3.76
N LYS A 421 17.46 -7.55 -3.57
CA LYS A 421 17.62 -8.78 -4.38
C LYS A 421 16.40 -9.67 -4.26
N TRP A 422 15.87 -9.87 -3.06
CA TRP A 422 14.71 -10.71 -2.83
C TRP A 422 13.44 -10.12 -3.48
N SER A 423 13.19 -8.82 -3.32
CA SER A 423 12.07 -8.14 -3.97
C SER A 423 12.12 -8.25 -5.49
N LEU A 424 13.30 -8.05 -6.09
CA LEU A 424 13.49 -8.15 -7.53
C LEU A 424 13.39 -9.59 -8.04
N MET A 425 13.97 -10.55 -7.31
CA MET A 425 13.83 -11.98 -7.61
C MET A 425 12.37 -12.41 -7.55
N ARG A 426 11.59 -11.87 -6.60
CA ARG A 426 10.16 -12.13 -6.47
C ARG A 426 9.35 -11.53 -7.63
N LEU A 427 9.73 -10.35 -8.11
CA LEU A 427 9.15 -9.75 -9.33
C LEU A 427 9.48 -10.56 -10.58
N ALA A 428 10.74 -11.01 -10.71
CA ALA A 428 11.25 -11.63 -11.94
C ALA A 428 10.91 -13.12 -12.08
N MET A 429 10.99 -13.90 -11.00
CA MET A 429 10.91 -15.37 -11.05
C MET A 429 9.61 -15.96 -10.49
N GLY A 430 8.79 -15.17 -9.80
CA GLY A 430 7.75 -15.74 -8.92
C GLY A 430 8.40 -16.46 -7.73
N ASN A 431 7.58 -16.90 -6.76
CA ASN A 431 8.10 -17.54 -5.55
C ASN A 431 9.03 -18.72 -5.92
N LEU A 432 10.32 -18.58 -5.67
CA LEU A 432 11.21 -19.73 -5.49
C LEU A 432 11.14 -20.07 -3.99
N ASP A 433 10.54 -21.22 -3.71
CA ASP A 433 10.52 -21.83 -2.38
C ASP A 433 11.93 -22.09 -1.83
#